data_AF-A0A382YIY3-F1
#
_entry.id   AF-A0A382YIY3-F1
#
_cell.length_a   1.000
_cell.length_b   1.000
_cell.length_c   1.000
_cell.angle_alpha   90.00
_cell.angle_beta   90.00
_cell.angle_gamma   90.00
#
_symmetry.space_group_name_H-M   'P 1'
#
loop_
_entity.id
_entity.type
_entity.pdbx_description
1 polymer ?
#
loop_
_entity_poly.entity_id
_entity_poly.type
_entity_poly.pdbx_seq_one_letter_code
_entity_poly.pdbx_strand_id
1 'polypeptide(L)'
;MKIQKKLLISIIITLVVLSAYSLFSSNDDSKYEDKNLKTETSSSTSIIQDFVYASEKSINAVVHIKSKIIQDELYRYYDPFYDFFYGDGYRYFNNPKEKFASGSGVIISNDGYIITNNHVINEANQIEVVLND
;
A
#
# COMPACT_ATOMS: atom_id res chain seq x y z
N MET A 1 -37.31 -35.24 -22.05
CA MET A 1 -37.64 -33.83 -22.43
C MET A 1 -37.18 -32.75 -21.46
N LYS A 2 -37.18 -32.93 -20.12
CA LYS A 2 -36.80 -31.86 -19.17
C LYS A 2 -35.30 -31.50 -19.16
N ILE A 3 -34.41 -32.48 -19.35
CA ILE A 3 -32.95 -32.27 -19.41
C ILE A 3 -32.52 -31.46 -20.64
N GLN A 4 -33.09 -31.75 -21.82
CA GLN A 4 -32.75 -31.04 -23.05
C GLN A 4 -33.15 -29.56 -23.00
N LYS A 5 -34.28 -29.24 -22.35
CA LYS A 5 -34.69 -27.84 -22.11
C LYS A 5 -33.71 -27.09 -21.19
N LYS A 6 -33.21 -27.73 -20.13
CA LYS A 6 -32.21 -27.12 -19.23
C LYS A 6 -30.86 -26.88 -19.92
N LEU A 7 -30.43 -27.83 -20.75
CA LEU A 7 -29.20 -27.72 -21.52
C LEU A 7 -29.28 -26.59 -22.55
N LEU A 8 -30.43 -26.44 -23.21
CA LEU A 8 -30.69 -25.36 -24.16
C LEU A 8 -30.71 -23.97 -23.48
N ILE A 9 -31.29 -23.87 -22.28
CA ILE A 9 -31.29 -22.62 -21.49
C ILE A 9 -29.86 -22.22 -21.08
N SER A 10 -29.02 -23.18 -20.66
CA SER A 10 -27.62 -22.91 -20.30
C SER A 10 -26.83 -22.32 -21.46
N ILE A 11 -26.99 -22.89 -22.67
CA ILE A 11 -26.27 -22.45 -23.87
C ILE A 11 -26.67 -21.00 -24.23
N ILE A 12 -27.96 -20.68 -24.13
CA ILE A 12 -28.47 -19.33 -24.40
C ILE A 12 -27.88 -18.33 -23.39
N ILE A 13 -27.87 -18.66 -22.10
CA ILE A 13 -27.30 -17.77 -21.07
C ILE A 13 -25.82 -17.50 -21.33
N THR A 14 -25.04 -18.53 -21.65
CA THR A 14 -23.60 -18.34 -21.96
C THR A 14 -23.37 -17.47 -23.18
N LEU A 15 -24.19 -17.61 -24.24
CA LEU A 15 -24.10 -16.78 -25.44
C LEU A 15 -24.43 -15.31 -25.16
N VAL A 16 -25.44 -15.06 -24.33
CA VAL A 16 -25.84 -13.69 -23.93
C VAL A 16 -24.78 -13.03 -23.07
N VAL A 17 -24.18 -13.76 -22.13
CA VAL A 17 -23.10 -13.22 -21.28
C VAL A 17 -21.87 -12.90 -22.11
N LEU A 18 -21.51 -13.78 -23.06
CA LEU A 18 -20.33 -13.59 -23.91
C LEU A 18 -20.52 -12.42 -24.90
N SER A 19 -21.72 -12.25 -25.46
CA SER A 19 -22.02 -11.10 -26.32
C SER A 19 -22.06 -9.78 -25.56
N ALA A 20 -22.63 -9.77 -24.35
CA ALA A 20 -22.61 -8.60 -23.48
C ALA A 20 -21.18 -8.20 -23.06
N TYR A 21 -20.34 -9.19 -22.75
CA TYR A 21 -18.93 -8.95 -22.45
C TYR A 21 -18.18 -8.36 -23.64
N SER A 22 -18.42 -8.87 -24.86
CA SER A 22 -17.82 -8.31 -26.08
C SER A 22 -18.27 -6.87 -26.32
N LEU A 23 -19.53 -6.54 -26.12
CA LEU A 23 -20.03 -5.17 -26.29
C LEU A 23 -19.45 -4.21 -25.23
N PHE A 24 -19.25 -4.69 -24.01
CA PHE A 24 -18.70 -3.89 -22.91
C PHE A 24 -17.18 -3.72 -23.03
N SER A 25 -16.47 -4.75 -23.50
CA SER A 25 -15.00 -4.75 -23.63
C SER A 25 -14.48 -4.03 -24.88
N SER A 26 -15.33 -3.74 -25.87
CA SER A 26 -14.94 -3.04 -27.12
C SER A 26 -14.84 -1.51 -26.99
N ASN A 27 -14.85 -0.95 -25.78
CA ASN A 27 -14.81 0.50 -25.54
C ASN A 27 -13.51 1.03 -24.96
N ASP A 28 -12.40 0.30 -25.06
CA ASP A 28 -11.11 0.79 -24.55
C ASP A 28 -9.96 0.76 -25.59
N ASP A 29 -10.30 1.08 -26.84
CA ASP A 29 -9.35 1.77 -27.70
C ASP A 29 -9.49 3.27 -27.45
N SER A 30 -9.11 3.70 -26.25
CA SER A 30 -8.72 5.10 -26.02
C SER A 30 -7.46 5.35 -26.83
N LYS A 31 -7.68 5.65 -28.11
CA LYS A 31 -6.70 6.26 -29.00
C LYS A 31 -6.30 7.56 -28.31
N TYR A 32 -5.17 7.55 -27.62
CA TYR A 32 -4.54 8.76 -27.12
C TYR A 32 -4.24 9.62 -28.34
N GLU A 33 -5.19 10.49 -28.65
CA GLU A 33 -5.00 11.61 -29.55
C GLU A 33 -4.00 12.51 -28.85
N ASP A 34 -2.73 12.34 -29.21
CA ASP A 34 -1.66 13.24 -28.84
C ASP A 34 -2.01 14.59 -29.47
N LYS A 35 -2.85 15.35 -28.77
CA LYS A 35 -3.05 16.77 -29.03
C LYS A 35 -1.68 17.35 -28.82
N ASN A 36 -0.94 17.44 -29.92
CA ASN A 36 0.20 18.30 -30.08
C ASN A 36 -0.24 19.64 -29.51
N LEU A 37 0.16 19.90 -28.27
CA LEU A 37 0.18 21.23 -27.73
C LEU A 37 0.95 22.00 -28.79
N LYS A 38 0.25 22.89 -29.48
CA LYS A 38 0.90 24.05 -30.04
C LYS A 38 1.48 24.76 -28.82
N THR A 39 2.71 24.41 -28.48
CA THR A 39 3.62 25.26 -27.76
C THR A 39 3.72 26.48 -28.66
N GLU A 40 2.86 27.46 -28.39
CA GLU A 40 3.18 28.82 -28.73
C GLU A 40 4.53 29.06 -28.06
N THR A 41 5.57 29.12 -28.89
CA THR A 41 6.87 29.68 -28.54
C THR A 41 6.64 31.16 -28.23
N SER A 42 5.94 31.42 -27.13
CA SER A 42 6.20 32.59 -26.31
C SER A 42 7.62 32.37 -25.83
N SER A 43 8.53 33.20 -26.30
CA SER A 43 9.92 33.32 -25.85
C SER A 43 9.95 33.51 -24.33
N SER A 44 9.75 32.43 -23.59
CA SER A 44 10.07 32.29 -22.19
C SER A 44 11.40 31.57 -22.21
N THR A 45 12.46 32.30 -21.88
CA THR A 45 13.71 31.73 -21.41
C THR A 45 13.37 30.48 -20.62
N SER A 46 13.74 29.30 -21.13
CA SER A 46 13.73 28.07 -20.33
C SER A 46 14.69 28.32 -19.19
N ILE A 47 14.17 28.83 -18.08
CA ILE A 47 14.87 28.85 -16.82
C ILE A 47 15.00 27.36 -16.49
N ILE A 48 16.18 26.80 -16.73
CA ILE A 48 16.55 25.52 -16.15
C ILE A 48 16.49 25.78 -14.64
N GLN A 49 15.36 25.42 -14.03
CA GLN A 49 15.13 25.66 -12.62
C GLN A 49 16.05 24.70 -11.85
N ASP A 50 17.09 25.27 -11.23
CA ASP A 50 18.05 24.51 -10.44
C ASP A 50 17.47 24.25 -9.03
N PHE A 51 17.39 22.97 -8.65
CA PHE A 51 16.92 22.55 -7.32
C PHE A 51 18.05 22.47 -6.28
N VAL A 52 19.32 22.59 -6.68
CA VAL A 52 20.47 22.49 -5.78
C VAL A 52 20.32 23.47 -4.62
N TYR A 53 19.98 24.73 -4.90
CA TYR A 53 19.78 25.73 -3.84
C TYR A 53 18.66 25.34 -2.86
N ALA A 54 17.52 24.87 -3.35
CA ALA A 54 16.40 24.46 -2.49
C ALA A 54 16.74 23.22 -1.66
N SER A 55 17.42 22.24 -2.27
CA SER A 55 17.90 21.03 -1.59
C SER A 55 18.93 21.36 -0.50
N GLU A 56 19.93 22.20 -0.79
CA GLU A 56 20.92 22.66 0.19
C GLU A 56 20.27 23.34 1.40
N LYS A 57 19.20 24.12 1.19
CA LYS A 57 18.50 24.82 2.28
C LYS A 57 17.55 23.92 3.08
N SER A 58 17.10 22.80 2.51
CA SER A 58 16.08 21.93 3.13
C SER A 58 16.63 20.62 3.69
N ILE A 59 17.82 20.18 3.28
CA ILE A 59 18.34 18.85 3.63
C ILE A 59 18.40 18.60 5.14
N ASN A 60 18.78 19.61 5.93
CA ASN A 60 18.88 19.51 7.39
C ASN A 60 17.51 19.51 8.11
N ALA A 61 16.44 19.87 7.42
CA ALA A 61 15.09 19.81 7.96
C ALA A 61 14.41 18.45 7.73
N VAL A 62 14.93 17.65 6.79
CA VAL A 62 14.38 16.31 6.48
C VAL A 62 15.01 15.28 7.38
N VAL A 63 14.17 14.43 7.98
CA VAL A 63 14.59 13.38 8.91
C VAL A 63 14.14 12.02 8.43
N HIS A 64 14.87 10.98 8.82
CA HIS A 64 14.47 9.61 8.62
C HIS A 64 13.86 9.06 9.92
N ILE A 65 12.66 8.50 9.80
CA ILE A 65 11.87 8.00 10.94
C ILE A 65 11.75 6.49 10.82
N LYS A 66 12.18 5.80 11.87
CA LYS A 66 11.97 4.36 12.05
C LYS A 66 11.02 4.16 13.21
N SER A 67 10.02 3.32 13.02
CA SER A 67 9.09 2.95 14.06
C SER A 67 9.10 1.44 14.26
N LYS A 68 8.97 1.05 15.53
CA LYS A 68 8.90 -0.34 15.96
C LYS A 68 7.58 -0.56 16.69
N ILE A 69 6.82 -1.52 16.19
CA ILE A 69 5.54 -1.96 16.73
C ILE A 69 5.74 -3.38 17.26
N ILE A 70 5.42 -3.59 18.53
CA ILE A 70 5.46 -4.88 19.20
C ILE A 70 4.02 -5.33 19.34
N GLN A 71 3.67 -6.40 18.64
CA GLN A 71 2.33 -6.96 18.67
C GLN A 71 2.38 -8.37 19.29
N ASP A 72 1.67 -8.53 20.40
CA ASP A 72 1.45 -9.83 21.00
C ASP A 72 0.55 -10.69 20.11
N GLU A 73 1.06 -11.86 19.71
CA GLU A 73 0.27 -12.86 19.00
C GLU A 73 0.17 -14.12 19.87
N LEU A 74 -1.06 -14.42 20.29
CA LEU A 74 -1.38 -15.67 20.97
C LEU A 74 -1.52 -16.79 19.95
N TYR A 75 -0.57 -17.71 19.96
CA TYR A 75 -0.61 -18.92 19.17
C TYR A 75 -1.24 -20.06 19.96
N ARG A 76 -2.29 -20.67 19.40
CA ARG A 76 -2.81 -21.96 19.87
C ARG A 76 -2.13 -23.07 19.07
N TYR A 77 -1.43 -23.96 19.76
CA TYR A 77 -0.84 -25.15 19.16
C TYR A 77 -1.37 -26.41 19.88
N TYR A 78 -1.52 -27.49 19.13
CA TYR A 78 -1.97 -28.78 19.66
C TYR A 78 -0.76 -29.67 19.91
N ASP A 79 -0.59 -30.09 21.17
CA ASP A 79 0.47 -31.01 21.61
C ASP A 79 -0.13 -32.41 21.83
N PRO A 80 0.16 -33.39 20.94
CA PRO A 80 -0.39 -34.75 21.04
C PRO A 80 0.05 -35.50 22.30
N PHE A 81 1.23 -35.21 22.84
CA PHE A 81 1.70 -35.85 24.07
C PHE A 81 0.95 -35.31 25.27
N TYR A 82 0.75 -33.99 25.31
CA TYR A 82 0.04 -33.35 26.41
C TYR A 82 -1.44 -33.76 26.45
N ASP A 83 -2.08 -33.91 25.28
CA ASP A 83 -3.45 -34.43 25.16
C ASP A 83 -3.58 -35.84 25.75
N PHE A 84 -2.61 -36.71 25.44
CA PHE A 84 -2.59 -38.09 25.92
C PHE A 84 -2.50 -38.20 27.46
N PHE A 85 -1.77 -37.29 28.12
CA PHE A 85 -1.59 -37.32 29.58
C PHE A 85 -2.62 -36.51 30.37
N TYR A 86 -3.16 -35.43 29.82
CA TYR A 86 -3.97 -34.46 30.57
C TYR A 86 -5.36 -34.19 29.96
N GLY A 87 -5.67 -34.72 28.77
CA GLY A 87 -6.99 -34.62 28.13
C GLY A 87 -7.35 -33.26 27.53
N ASP A 88 -6.42 -32.30 27.55
CA ASP A 88 -6.53 -31.02 26.86
C ASP A 88 -5.22 -30.71 26.14
N GLY A 89 -5.11 -31.13 24.88
CA GLY A 89 -3.93 -30.93 24.05
C GLY A 89 -3.67 -29.48 23.60
N TYR A 90 -4.57 -28.52 23.86
CA TYR A 90 -4.40 -27.16 23.36
C TYR A 90 -3.56 -26.32 24.32
N ARG A 91 -2.42 -25.84 23.83
CA ARG A 91 -1.55 -24.92 24.55
C ARG A 91 -1.54 -23.55 23.88
N TYR A 92 -1.48 -22.52 24.71
CA TYR A 92 -1.33 -21.13 24.27
C TYR A 92 0.11 -20.68 24.53
N PHE A 93 0.74 -20.12 23.51
CA PHE A 93 2.04 -19.48 23.64
C PHE A 93 1.93 -18.04 23.12
N ASN A 94 2.42 -17.08 23.91
CA ASN A 94 2.54 -15.70 23.44
C ASN A 94 3.88 -15.56 22.72
N ASN A 95 3.84 -15.24 21.42
CA ASN A 95 5.04 -14.92 20.66
C ASN A 95 4.94 -13.47 20.17
N PRO A 96 5.53 -12.50 20.90
CA PRO A 96 5.50 -11.11 20.46
C PRO A 96 6.23 -10.98 19.13
N LYS A 97 5.55 -10.43 18.13
CA LYS A 97 6.15 -10.11 16.83
C LYS A 97 6.54 -8.64 16.79
N GLU A 98 7.73 -8.40 16.26
CA GLU A 98 8.19 -7.05 15.95
C GLU A 98 7.84 -6.72 14.50
N LYS A 99 7.15 -5.60 14.30
CA LYS A 99 6.90 -4.99 12.99
C LYS A 99 7.65 -3.67 12.94
N PHE A 100 8.20 -3.37 11.77
CA PHE A 100 8.93 -2.13 11.54
C PHE A 100 8.21 -1.31 10.47
N ALA A 101 8.12 0.00 10.68
CA ALA A 101 7.76 0.96 9.66
C ALA A 101 8.86 2.00 9.52
N SER A 102 8.94 2.59 8.32
CA SER A 102 9.98 3.53 7.94
C SER A 102 9.37 4.62 7.08
N GLY A 103 9.80 5.86 7.29
CA GLY A 103 9.34 7.00 6.51
C GLY A 103 10.26 8.21 6.66
N SER A 104 9.92 9.28 5.97
CA SER A 104 10.55 10.58 6.18
C SER A 104 9.65 11.48 7.04
N GLY A 105 10.26 12.47 7.65
CA GLY A 105 9.56 13.60 8.25
C GLY A 105 10.26 14.91 7.94
N VAL A 106 9.58 16.02 8.24
CA VAL A 106 10.14 17.36 8.10
C VAL A 106 10.01 18.10 9.42
N ILE A 107 11.10 18.66 9.92
CA ILE A 107 11.13 19.55 11.08
C ILE A 107 10.53 20.90 10.64
N ILE A 108 9.47 21.34 11.33
CA ILE A 108 8.75 22.57 10.98
C ILE A 108 9.05 23.74 11.91
N SER A 109 9.72 23.50 13.04
CA SER A 109 9.94 24.50 14.08
C SER A 109 11.18 24.21 14.92
N ASN A 110 11.75 25.26 15.49
CA ASN A 110 13.02 25.22 16.25
C ASN A 110 12.96 24.45 17.58
N ASP A 111 11.76 24.22 18.10
CA ASP A 111 11.46 23.37 19.25
C ASP A 111 11.36 21.87 18.90
N GLY A 112 11.51 21.52 17.62
CA GLY A 112 11.69 20.13 17.18
C GLY A 112 10.40 19.40 16.77
N TYR A 113 9.31 20.12 16.45
CA TYR A 113 8.13 19.45 15.89
C TYR A 113 8.41 18.93 14.48
N ILE A 114 8.03 17.67 14.26
CA ILE A 114 8.19 16.96 12.99
C ILE A 114 6.82 16.59 12.44
N ILE A 115 6.60 16.87 11.14
CA ILE A 115 5.45 16.34 10.39
C ILE A 115 5.88 15.08 9.65
N THR A 116 5.07 14.02 9.76
CA THR A 116 5.19 12.79 8.98
C THR A 116 3.81 12.20 8.70
N ASN A 117 3.76 11.11 7.94
CA ASN A 117 2.52 10.39 7.67
C ASN A 117 2.06 9.61 8.89
N ASN A 118 0.75 9.57 9.12
CA ASN A 118 0.18 8.81 10.24
C ASN A 118 0.60 7.33 10.23
N HIS A 119 0.62 6.67 9.06
CA HIS A 119 0.98 5.26 8.97
C HIS A 119 2.45 4.96 9.33
N VAL A 120 3.32 5.97 9.39
CA VAL A 120 4.72 5.81 9.81
C VAL A 120 4.81 5.70 11.33
N ILE A 121 3.91 6.36 12.06
CA ILE A 121 3.97 6.48 13.54
C ILE A 121 2.82 5.80 14.26
N ASN A 122 1.78 5.36 13.55
CA ASN A 122 0.60 4.77 14.15
C ASN A 122 0.98 3.46 14.87
N GLU A 123 0.46 3.28 16.10
CA GLU A 123 0.70 2.10 16.94
C GLU A 123 2.19 1.83 17.28
N ALA A 124 3.09 2.76 16.97
CA ALA A 124 4.51 2.61 17.27
C ALA A 124 4.75 2.61 18.79
N ASN A 125 5.37 1.54 19.30
CA ASN A 125 5.85 1.48 20.68
C ASN A 125 7.14 2.27 20.85
N GLN A 126 7.96 2.32 19.81
CA GLN A 126 9.21 3.05 19.79
C GLN A 126 9.36 3.76 18.45
N ILE A 127 9.87 5.00 18.50
CA ILE A 127 10.17 5.82 17.33
C ILE A 127 11.62 6.28 17.48
N GLU A 128 12.41 6.04 16.44
CA GLU A 128 13.78 6.52 16.29
C GLU A 128 13.81 7.54 15.15
N VAL A 129 14.33 8.73 15.43
CA VAL A 129 14.50 9.81 14.45
C VAL A 129 15.99 9.96 14.17
N VAL A 130 16.36 9.84 12.91
CA VAL A 130 17.72 10.02 12.42
C VAL A 130 17.78 11.35 11.67
N LEU A 131 18.57 12.27 12.22
CA LEU A 131 18.84 13.59 11.63
C LEU A 131 19.89 13.48 10.52
N ASN A 132 19.98 14.53 9.71
CA ASN A 132 21.03 14.69 8.71
C ASN A 132 22.22 15.43 9.33
N ASP A 133 23.11 14.67 9.96
CA ASP A 133 24.33 15.15 10.64
C ASP A 133 25.59 14.56 10.01
#